data_AF-A0A7Y8L1A6-F1
#
_entry.id   AF-A0A7Y8L1A6-F1
#
_cell.length_a   1.000
_cell.length_b   1.000
_cell.length_c   1.000
_cell.angle_alpha   90.00
_cell.angle_beta   90.00
_cell.angle_gamma   90.00
#
_symmetry.space_group_name_H-M   'P 1'
#
loop_
_entity.id
_entity.type
_entity.pdbx_description
1 polymer ?
#
loop_
_entity_poly.entity_id
_entity_poly.type
_entity_poly.pdbx_seq_one_letter_code
_entity_poly.pdbx_strand_id
1 'polypeptide(L)'
;MKKEIFPKQIYNPVTMAGAGIAILSFGLIIFLFILDFFSTEENTYMGILTYIIIPTILIIGLILIAYGVLRERRRERKGKIREQRFPVIDLNNSKKRAAFLTFSVGTIVLLLFSAFGSYKAYEYTETDKFCGTVCHEVMEPEYTAYKDSPHSRVGCVGCHIGSGTSWYVKSKFSGAYQVYSVLFNKYSRPIPTPVKELRPAEGTCEQCHTPSHFYNEKKVDHTYFLSDENNTSSKLSMLVKIGGGKSELGSIEGIHWHVNPDNIISYIYTDERRLEIPWVKVTSKDGKETIFRDKRLQFDDKNLNRENLRVMDCIDCHNRPSHIYHQPDKSINELLSKNIIDKSLPYIKSISVEVLEDKYETKKQALEGIEQKISDFYQSNYPELYKTKGDQIKSATEVVKKIYARNYFPYMNADWKHFPDNISHVYTPGCFRCHDGNHVSEDGKLISKDCNSCHLIISQTDSKGINQTDLSGLKFKHPNDNLGKSIEDHLCTDCHGGDAERPGRD
;
A
#
# COMPACT_ATOMS: atom_id res chain seq x y z
N MET A 1 -26.83 -39.43 -53.89
CA MET A 1 -27.35 -38.55 -52.81
C MET A 1 -26.35 -38.55 -51.66
N LYS A 2 -25.65 -37.44 -51.37
CA LYS A 2 -24.84 -37.35 -50.16
C LYS A 2 -25.78 -37.43 -48.96
N LYS A 3 -25.66 -38.48 -48.14
CA LYS A 3 -26.39 -38.60 -46.86
C LYS A 3 -25.98 -37.40 -46.01
N GLU A 4 -26.91 -36.50 -45.76
CA GLU A 4 -26.73 -35.44 -44.77
C GLU A 4 -26.54 -36.13 -43.41
N ILE A 5 -25.41 -35.88 -42.76
CA ILE A 5 -25.01 -36.54 -41.50
C ILE A 5 -25.87 -36.04 -40.33
N PHE A 6 -26.44 -34.83 -40.45
CA PHE A 6 -27.24 -34.18 -39.42
C PHE A 6 -28.61 -33.73 -39.95
N PRO A 7 -29.63 -33.57 -39.08
CA PRO A 7 -30.92 -33.00 -39.44
C PRO A 7 -30.82 -31.67 -40.19
N LYS A 8 -31.73 -31.45 -41.16
CA LYS A 8 -31.78 -30.27 -42.04
C LYS A 8 -31.71 -28.93 -41.29
N GLN A 9 -32.24 -28.89 -40.08
CA GLN A 9 -32.38 -27.68 -39.26
C GLN A 9 -31.06 -27.20 -38.65
N ILE A 10 -30.02 -28.04 -38.63
CA ILE A 10 -28.67 -27.68 -38.15
C ILE A 10 -27.91 -26.86 -39.19
N TYR A 11 -28.28 -26.99 -40.47
CA TYR A 11 -27.59 -26.33 -41.57
C TYR A 11 -28.06 -24.89 -41.78
N ASN A 12 -27.72 -24.01 -40.84
CA ASN A 12 -28.00 -22.58 -40.91
C ASN A 12 -26.83 -21.74 -40.33
N PRO A 13 -26.65 -20.47 -40.75
CA PRO A 13 -25.53 -19.63 -40.32
C PRO A 13 -25.46 -19.37 -38.81
N VAL A 14 -26.60 -19.34 -38.11
CA VAL A 14 -26.63 -19.09 -36.66
C VAL A 14 -26.10 -20.30 -35.92
N THR A 15 -26.51 -21.51 -36.33
CA THR A 15 -25.98 -22.75 -35.78
C THR A 15 -24.48 -22.94 -36.10
N MET A 16 -24.02 -22.56 -37.29
CA MET A 16 -22.58 -22.61 -37.62
C MET A 16 -21.75 -21.62 -36.81
N ALA A 17 -22.22 -20.38 -36.64
CA ALA A 17 -21.55 -19.39 -35.82
C ALA A 17 -21.46 -19.87 -34.36
N GLY A 18 -22.56 -20.43 -33.82
CA GLY A 18 -22.58 -21.05 -32.50
C GLY A 18 -21.61 -22.23 -32.37
N ALA A 19 -21.54 -23.10 -33.37
CA ALA A 19 -20.59 -24.23 -33.39
C ALA A 19 -19.13 -23.78 -33.49
N GLY A 20 -18.83 -22.74 -34.29
CA GLY A 20 -17.50 -22.14 -34.35
C GLY A 20 -17.08 -21.56 -33.00
N ILE A 21 -17.95 -20.77 -32.36
CA ILE A 21 -17.71 -20.23 -31.01
C ILE A 21 -17.48 -21.37 -30.02
N ALA A 22 -18.34 -22.39 -29.99
CA ALA A 22 -18.23 -23.49 -29.05
C ALA A 22 -16.93 -24.29 -29.22
N ILE A 23 -16.54 -24.65 -30.44
CA ILE A 23 -15.30 -25.39 -30.71
C ILE A 23 -14.08 -24.56 -30.33
N LEU A 24 -14.07 -23.27 -30.67
CA LEU A 24 -12.97 -22.37 -30.33
C LEU A 24 -12.83 -22.17 -28.82
N SER A 25 -13.95 -21.90 -28.12
CA SER A 25 -13.96 -21.79 -26.67
C SER A 25 -13.51 -23.08 -25.99
N PHE A 26 -13.95 -24.25 -26.48
CA PHE A 26 -13.51 -25.53 -25.95
C PHE A 26 -12.00 -25.77 -26.15
N GLY A 27 -11.47 -25.45 -27.34
CA GLY A 27 -10.03 -25.52 -27.60
C GLY A 27 -9.22 -24.59 -26.71
N LEU A 28 -9.70 -23.37 -26.48
CA LEU A 28 -9.10 -22.42 -25.54
C LEU A 28 -9.14 -22.92 -24.09
N ILE A 29 -10.24 -23.53 -23.65
CA ILE A 29 -10.34 -24.13 -22.31
C ILE A 29 -9.28 -25.23 -22.15
N ILE A 30 -9.15 -26.15 -23.10
CA ILE A 30 -8.13 -27.21 -23.06
C ILE A 30 -6.73 -26.60 -23.00
N PHE A 31 -6.45 -25.61 -23.84
CA PHE A 31 -5.15 -24.95 -23.87
C PHE A 31 -4.79 -24.30 -22.53
N LEU A 32 -5.71 -23.50 -21.97
CA LEU A 32 -5.49 -22.83 -20.69
C LEU A 32 -5.41 -23.84 -19.53
N PHE A 33 -6.20 -24.92 -19.56
CA PHE A 33 -6.12 -26.01 -18.60
C PHE A 33 -4.75 -26.70 -18.64
N ILE A 34 -4.19 -26.93 -19.84
CA ILE A 34 -2.84 -27.48 -20.00
C ILE A 34 -1.80 -26.51 -19.41
N LEU A 35 -1.92 -25.21 -19.68
CA LEU A 35 -1.02 -24.21 -19.08
C LEU A 35 -1.11 -24.19 -17.55
N ASP A 36 -2.32 -24.22 -17.00
CA ASP A 36 -2.60 -24.28 -15.56
C ASP A 36 -1.97 -25.53 -14.92
N PHE A 37 -2.11 -26.69 -15.58
CA PHE A 37 -1.54 -27.96 -15.11
C PHE A 37 0.00 -27.95 -15.04
N PHE A 38 0.67 -27.23 -15.94
CA PHE A 38 2.14 -27.08 -15.93
C PHE A 38 2.62 -25.85 -15.15
N SER A 39 1.71 -25.00 -14.65
CA SER A 39 2.05 -23.86 -13.81
C SER A 39 2.45 -24.33 -12.42
N THR A 40 3.53 -23.77 -11.89
CA THR A 40 3.97 -23.99 -10.50
C THR A 40 3.35 -23.00 -9.52
N GLU A 41 2.64 -21.99 -10.02
CA GLU A 41 1.99 -20.96 -9.21
C GLU A 41 0.47 -21.03 -9.38
N GLU A 42 -0.27 -21.00 -8.26
CA GLU A 42 -1.72 -20.91 -8.27
C GLU A 42 -2.16 -19.50 -8.69
N ASN A 43 -2.68 -19.37 -9.91
CA ASN A 43 -3.23 -18.11 -10.39
C ASN A 43 -4.76 -18.14 -10.35
N THR A 44 -5.35 -17.58 -9.29
CA THR A 44 -6.81 -17.59 -9.07
C THR A 44 -7.59 -17.04 -10.27
N TYR A 45 -6.98 -16.12 -11.04
CA TYR A 45 -7.59 -15.52 -12.23
C TYR A 45 -7.57 -16.41 -13.46
N MET A 46 -6.53 -17.25 -13.60
CA MET A 46 -6.54 -18.32 -14.61
C MET A 46 -7.68 -19.29 -14.35
N GLY A 47 -7.92 -19.60 -13.08
CA GLY A 47 -9.08 -20.38 -12.67
C GLY A 47 -10.41 -19.72 -13.12
N ILE A 48 -10.60 -18.43 -12.86
CA ILE A 48 -11.81 -17.72 -13.28
C ILE A 48 -11.98 -17.70 -14.82
N LEU A 49 -10.92 -17.39 -15.56
CA LEU A 49 -10.99 -17.34 -17.03
C LEU A 49 -11.32 -18.72 -17.62
N THR A 50 -10.62 -19.75 -17.14
CA THR A 50 -10.71 -21.12 -17.65
C THR A 50 -12.01 -21.81 -17.22
N TYR A 51 -12.46 -21.61 -15.97
CA TYR A 51 -13.59 -22.33 -15.39
C TYR A 51 -14.91 -21.53 -15.37
N ILE A 52 -14.91 -20.22 -15.62
CA ILE A 52 -16.13 -19.38 -15.59
C ILE A 52 -16.35 -18.64 -16.91
N ILE A 53 -15.41 -17.77 -17.32
CA ILE A 53 -15.65 -16.85 -18.45
C ILE A 53 -15.74 -17.61 -19.78
N ILE A 54 -14.73 -18.41 -20.11
CA ILE A 54 -14.71 -19.12 -21.39
C ILE A 54 -15.80 -20.21 -21.45
N PRO A 55 -16.10 -20.95 -20.37
CA PRO A 55 -17.27 -21.82 -20.31
C PRO A 55 -18.59 -21.09 -20.53
N THR A 56 -18.73 -19.84 -20.06
CA THR A 56 -19.92 -19.02 -20.36
C THR A 56 -20.03 -18.73 -21.86
N ILE A 57 -18.92 -18.38 -22.53
CA ILE A 57 -18.89 -18.17 -23.98
C ILE A 57 -19.20 -19.47 -24.74
N LEU A 58 -18.69 -20.61 -24.26
CA LEU A 58 -19.02 -21.94 -24.77
C LEU A 58 -20.53 -22.20 -24.68
N ILE A 59 -21.14 -21.94 -23.53
CA ILE A 59 -22.59 -22.09 -23.31
C ILE A 59 -23.37 -21.18 -24.26
N ILE A 60 -22.96 -19.92 -24.45
CA ILE A 60 -23.57 -19.03 -25.44
C ILE A 60 -23.49 -19.64 -26.85
N GLY A 61 -22.35 -20.21 -27.23
CA GLY A 61 -22.19 -20.95 -28.49
C GLY A 61 -23.18 -22.11 -28.63
N LEU A 62 -23.37 -22.90 -27.56
CA LEU A 62 -24.35 -24.00 -27.52
C LEU A 62 -25.80 -23.51 -27.57
N ILE A 63 -26.12 -22.39 -26.90
CA ILE A 63 -27.44 -21.74 -26.97
C ILE A 63 -27.71 -21.25 -28.39
N LEU A 64 -26.72 -20.67 -29.07
CA LEU A 64 -26.84 -20.25 -30.47
C LEU A 64 -27.08 -21.44 -31.41
N ILE A 65 -26.45 -22.59 -31.17
CA ILE A 65 -26.74 -23.84 -31.88
C ILE A 65 -28.22 -24.20 -31.71
N ALA A 66 -28.70 -24.29 -30.46
CA ALA A 66 -30.08 -24.65 -30.15
C ALA A 66 -31.08 -23.64 -30.72
N TYR A 67 -30.82 -22.34 -30.56
CA TYR A 67 -31.63 -21.26 -31.10
C TYR A 67 -31.70 -21.30 -32.63
N GLY A 68 -30.57 -21.52 -33.31
CA GLY A 68 -30.53 -21.68 -34.77
C GLY A 68 -31.42 -22.84 -35.24
N VAL A 69 -31.34 -23.98 -34.57
CA VAL A 69 -32.17 -25.17 -34.86
C VAL A 69 -33.66 -24.89 -34.60
N LEU A 70 -34.02 -24.29 -33.46
CA LEU A 70 -35.40 -23.96 -33.11
C LEU A 70 -36.01 -22.91 -34.06
N ARG A 71 -35.22 -21.90 -34.42
CA ARG A 71 -35.60 -20.87 -35.39
C ARG A 71 -35.90 -21.51 -36.74
N GLU A 72 -35.04 -22.41 -37.22
CA GLU A 72 -35.24 -23.04 -38.52
C GLU A 72 -36.43 -24.02 -38.48
N ARG A 73 -36.62 -24.78 -37.40
CA ARG A 73 -37.84 -25.59 -37.19
C ARG A 73 -39.13 -24.75 -37.23
N ARG A 74 -39.13 -23.56 -36.60
CA ARG A 74 -40.28 -22.64 -36.64
C ARG A 74 -40.53 -22.07 -38.04
N ARG A 75 -39.48 -21.86 -38.84
CA ARG A 75 -39.60 -21.38 -40.23
C ARG A 75 -40.14 -22.47 -41.15
N GLU A 76 -39.67 -23.71 -40.99
CA GLU A 76 -40.19 -24.88 -41.71
C GLU A 76 -41.69 -25.08 -41.44
N ARG A 77 -42.12 -25.02 -40.17
CA ARG A 77 -43.54 -25.10 -39.79
C ARG A 77 -44.41 -23.97 -40.38
N LYS A 78 -43.80 -22.82 -40.71
CA LYS A 78 -44.46 -21.67 -41.35
C LYS A 78 -44.34 -21.69 -42.89
N GLY A 79 -43.89 -22.81 -43.48
CA GLY A 79 -43.73 -22.96 -44.93
C GLY A 79 -42.56 -22.19 -45.55
N LYS A 80 -41.71 -21.54 -44.73
CA LYS A 80 -40.56 -20.75 -45.20
C LYS A 80 -39.31 -21.63 -45.24
N ILE A 81 -39.18 -22.44 -46.29
CA ILE A 81 -38.03 -23.32 -46.51
C ILE A 81 -36.88 -22.54 -47.15
N ARG A 82 -35.67 -22.66 -46.61
CA ARG A 82 -34.47 -22.03 -47.17
C ARG A 82 -33.92 -22.88 -48.33
N GLU A 83 -33.97 -22.35 -49.56
CA GLU A 83 -33.44 -23.04 -50.75
C GLU A 83 -31.91 -23.19 -50.71
N GLN A 84 -31.19 -22.12 -50.33
CA GLN A 84 -29.74 -22.15 -50.14
C GLN A 84 -29.36 -22.18 -48.66
N ARG A 85 -28.81 -23.34 -48.25
CA ARG A 85 -28.52 -23.66 -46.84
C ARG A 85 -27.16 -23.13 -46.37
N PHE A 86 -26.18 -23.00 -47.27
CA PHE A 86 -24.82 -22.50 -46.99
C PHE A 86 -24.23 -21.67 -48.13
N PRO A 87 -23.22 -20.82 -47.85
CA PRO A 87 -22.26 -20.41 -48.88
C PRO A 87 -21.58 -21.65 -49.47
N VAL A 88 -21.46 -21.71 -50.80
CA VAL A 88 -20.85 -22.86 -51.48
C VAL A 88 -19.33 -22.80 -51.35
N ILE A 89 -18.81 -23.40 -50.29
CA ILE A 89 -17.37 -23.64 -50.09
C ILE A 89 -17.00 -24.90 -50.89
N ASP A 90 -16.62 -24.70 -52.14
CA ASP A 90 -16.12 -25.78 -52.98
C ASP A 90 -14.64 -26.06 -52.70
N LEU A 91 -14.35 -27.03 -51.83
CA LEU A 91 -13.00 -27.48 -51.49
C LEU A 91 -12.35 -28.34 -52.59
N ASN A 92 -13.06 -28.70 -53.65
CA ASN A 92 -12.44 -29.33 -54.82
C ASN A 92 -11.64 -28.30 -55.62
N ASN A 93 -12.05 -27.03 -55.58
CA ASN A 93 -11.27 -25.93 -56.13
C ASN A 93 -10.02 -25.68 -55.27
N SER A 94 -8.83 -25.84 -55.87
CA SER A 94 -7.54 -25.71 -55.19
C SER A 94 -7.34 -24.34 -54.52
N LYS A 95 -7.83 -23.25 -55.11
CA LYS A 95 -7.72 -21.90 -54.56
C LYS A 95 -8.61 -21.72 -53.33
N LYS A 96 -9.86 -22.20 -53.37
CA LYS A 96 -10.78 -22.15 -52.23
C LYS A 96 -10.34 -23.07 -51.09
N ARG A 97 -9.77 -24.24 -51.42
CA ARG A 97 -9.18 -25.17 -50.44
C ARG A 97 -7.97 -24.58 -49.73
N ALA A 98 -7.04 -23.99 -50.49
CA ALA A 98 -5.88 -23.30 -49.92
C ALA A 98 -6.33 -22.13 -49.03
N ALA A 99 -7.26 -21.28 -49.50
CA ALA A 99 -7.80 -20.17 -48.71
C ALA A 99 -8.47 -20.64 -47.40
N PHE A 100 -9.28 -21.71 -47.45
CA PHE A 100 -9.91 -22.28 -46.26
C PHE A 100 -8.89 -22.83 -45.25
N LEU A 101 -7.87 -23.57 -45.72
CA LEU A 101 -6.80 -24.09 -44.88
C LEU A 101 -5.97 -22.96 -44.27
N THR A 102 -5.52 -21.99 -45.07
CA THR A 102 -4.74 -20.84 -44.60
C THR A 102 -5.53 -20.01 -43.59
N PHE A 103 -6.82 -19.73 -43.84
CA PHE A 103 -7.64 -18.97 -42.91
C PHE A 103 -7.88 -19.75 -41.60
N SER A 104 -8.18 -21.04 -41.68
CA SER A 104 -8.45 -21.86 -40.49
C SER A 104 -7.19 -22.05 -39.64
N VAL A 105 -6.07 -22.45 -40.25
CA VAL A 105 -4.79 -22.61 -39.56
C VAL A 105 -4.29 -21.26 -39.05
N GLY A 106 -4.34 -20.21 -39.87
CA GLY A 106 -3.95 -18.87 -39.48
C GLY A 106 -4.76 -18.33 -38.30
N THR A 107 -6.07 -18.58 -38.27
CA THR A 107 -6.94 -18.20 -37.15
C THR A 107 -6.59 -18.97 -35.87
N ILE A 108 -6.40 -20.30 -35.95
CA ILE A 108 -6.01 -21.11 -34.79
C ILE A 108 -4.67 -20.64 -34.24
N VAL A 109 -3.68 -20.46 -35.11
CA VAL A 109 -2.35 -19.99 -34.73
C VAL A 109 -2.44 -18.61 -34.09
N LEU A 110 -3.14 -17.67 -34.73
CA LEU A 110 -3.34 -16.32 -34.19
C LEU A 110 -3.99 -16.34 -32.81
N LEU A 111 -5.03 -17.16 -32.61
CA LEU A 111 -5.71 -17.29 -31.32
C LEU A 111 -4.81 -17.89 -30.25
N LEU A 112 -4.04 -18.94 -30.56
CA LEU A 112 -3.08 -19.53 -29.63
C LEU A 112 -2.01 -18.50 -29.22
N PHE A 113 -1.42 -17.79 -30.18
CA PHE A 113 -0.44 -16.74 -29.88
C PHE A 113 -1.07 -15.56 -29.13
N SER A 114 -2.32 -15.20 -29.42
CA SER A 114 -3.03 -14.12 -28.71
C SER A 114 -3.35 -14.52 -27.28
N ALA A 115 -3.81 -15.75 -27.05
CA ALA A 115 -4.08 -16.27 -25.71
C ALA A 115 -2.79 -16.37 -24.88
N PHE A 116 -1.74 -16.96 -25.44
CA PHE A 116 -0.44 -17.05 -24.79
C PHE A 116 0.18 -15.67 -24.53
N GLY A 117 0.13 -14.77 -25.52
CA GLY A 117 0.62 -13.40 -25.40
C GLY A 117 -0.15 -12.62 -24.34
N SER A 118 -1.47 -12.75 -24.30
CA SER A 118 -2.31 -12.11 -23.28
C SER A 118 -2.02 -12.64 -21.89
N TYR A 119 -1.78 -13.96 -21.75
CA TYR A 119 -1.37 -14.58 -20.50
C TYR A 119 -0.03 -14.04 -20.00
N LYS A 120 0.99 -13.99 -20.87
CA LYS A 120 2.30 -13.45 -20.51
C LYS A 120 2.27 -11.95 -20.22
N ALA A 121 1.47 -11.18 -20.97
CA ALA A 121 1.25 -9.77 -20.67
C ALA A 121 0.58 -9.61 -19.30
N TYR A 122 -0.41 -10.44 -18.99
CA TYR A 122 -1.07 -10.46 -17.69
C TYR A 122 -0.08 -10.75 -16.55
N GLU A 123 0.64 -11.88 -16.60
CA GLU A 123 1.65 -12.23 -15.59
C GLU A 123 2.65 -11.09 -15.39
N TYR A 124 3.14 -10.50 -16.48
CA TYR A 124 4.08 -9.39 -16.41
C TYR A 124 3.49 -8.17 -15.70
N THR A 125 2.24 -7.79 -16.02
CA THR A 125 1.55 -6.64 -15.41
C THR A 125 1.23 -6.81 -13.92
N GLU A 126 1.41 -8.01 -13.37
CA GLU A 126 1.23 -8.30 -11.95
C GLU A 126 2.57 -8.37 -11.18
N THR A 127 3.71 -8.16 -11.86
CA THR A 127 5.02 -8.21 -11.21
C THR A 127 5.40 -6.90 -10.54
N ASP A 128 6.20 -6.98 -9.47
CA ASP A 128 6.80 -5.81 -8.82
C ASP A 128 7.67 -5.01 -9.79
N LYS A 129 8.29 -5.70 -10.76
CA LYS A 129 9.06 -5.05 -11.83
C LYS A 129 8.18 -4.15 -12.68
N PHE A 130 7.01 -4.63 -13.09
CA PHE A 130 6.08 -3.81 -13.86
C PHE A 130 5.62 -2.60 -13.05
N CYS A 131 5.11 -2.82 -11.83
CA CYS A 131 4.57 -1.78 -10.97
C CYS A 131 5.62 -0.73 -10.57
N GLY A 132 6.86 -1.16 -10.28
CA GLY A 132 7.91 -0.30 -9.74
C GLY A 132 8.88 0.31 -10.74
N THR A 133 9.03 -0.26 -11.95
CA THR A 133 10.10 0.15 -12.88
C THR A 133 9.63 0.64 -14.24
N VAL A 134 8.39 0.37 -14.65
CA VAL A 134 7.90 0.82 -15.97
C VAL A 134 7.72 2.35 -15.96
N CYS A 135 6.98 2.85 -14.98
CA CYS A 135 6.82 4.28 -14.74
C CYS A 135 7.89 4.78 -13.76
N HIS A 136 9.17 4.47 -14.02
CA HIS A 136 10.25 4.63 -13.04
C HIS A 136 10.32 6.02 -12.41
N GLU A 137 10.13 7.11 -13.16
CA GLU A 137 10.19 8.46 -12.61
C GLU A 137 9.09 8.71 -11.57
N VAL A 138 7.88 8.19 -11.77
CA VAL A 138 6.76 8.38 -10.83
C VAL A 138 6.84 7.39 -9.67
N MET A 139 7.31 6.16 -9.95
CA MET A 139 7.28 5.03 -9.01
C MET A 139 8.58 4.79 -8.26
N GLU A 140 9.70 5.43 -8.64
CA GLU A 140 10.99 5.29 -7.95
C GLU A 140 10.87 5.55 -6.43
N PRO A 141 10.16 6.58 -5.93
CA PRO A 141 10.01 6.80 -4.49
C PRO A 141 9.40 5.60 -3.76
N GLU A 142 8.22 5.17 -4.21
CA GLU A 142 7.46 4.09 -3.58
C GLU A 142 8.16 2.72 -3.76
N TYR A 143 8.78 2.47 -4.92
CA TYR A 143 9.50 1.23 -5.20
C TYR A 143 10.83 1.14 -4.44
N THR A 144 11.52 2.27 -4.25
CA THR A 144 12.75 2.31 -3.43
C THR A 144 12.43 2.03 -1.97
N ALA A 145 11.39 2.66 -1.43
CA ALA A 145 10.93 2.42 -0.07
C ALA A 145 10.44 0.98 0.13
N TYR A 146 9.68 0.43 -0.84
CA TYR A 146 9.20 -0.95 -0.84
C TYR A 146 10.33 -1.96 -0.61
N LYS A 147 11.45 -1.82 -1.32
CA LYS A 147 12.59 -2.75 -1.28
C LYS A 147 13.27 -2.85 0.09
N ASP A 148 13.20 -1.79 0.90
CA ASP A 148 13.84 -1.73 2.22
C ASP A 148 12.83 -1.99 3.35
N SER A 149 11.62 -2.41 3.00
CA SER A 149 10.52 -2.56 3.96
C SER A 149 10.35 -3.99 4.47
N PRO A 150 9.62 -4.18 5.59
CA PRO A 150 9.22 -5.51 6.07
C PRO A 150 8.42 -6.33 5.06
N HIS A 151 7.81 -5.67 4.07
CA HIS A 151 6.99 -6.29 3.03
C HIS A 151 7.69 -6.36 1.66
N SER A 152 9.00 -6.16 1.60
CA SER A 152 9.82 -6.22 0.36
C SER A 152 9.79 -7.56 -0.39
N ARG A 153 9.18 -8.59 0.20
CA ARG A 153 8.96 -9.92 -0.39
C ARG A 153 7.49 -10.26 -0.63
N VAL A 154 6.59 -9.33 -0.35
CA VAL A 154 5.16 -9.44 -0.68
C VAL A 154 4.96 -8.69 -1.98
N GLY A 155 4.48 -9.35 -3.02
CA GLY A 155 4.30 -8.70 -4.33
C GLY A 155 3.28 -7.55 -4.25
N CYS A 156 3.47 -6.49 -5.04
CA CYS A 156 2.63 -5.29 -5.03
C CYS A 156 1.13 -5.62 -5.14
N VAL A 157 0.81 -6.63 -5.96
CA VAL A 157 -0.56 -7.06 -6.25
C VAL A 157 -1.25 -7.72 -5.08
N GLY A 158 -0.50 -8.28 -4.13
CA GLY A 158 -1.03 -8.85 -2.89
C GLY A 158 -1.77 -7.81 -2.05
N CYS A 159 -1.33 -6.55 -2.10
CA CYS A 159 -1.99 -5.44 -1.39
C CYS A 159 -2.86 -4.58 -2.32
N HIS A 160 -2.37 -4.23 -3.52
CA HIS A 160 -3.01 -3.20 -4.36
C HIS A 160 -4.06 -3.69 -5.36
N ILE A 161 -4.06 -4.97 -5.71
CA ILE A 161 -5.02 -5.55 -6.67
C ILE A 161 -5.94 -6.53 -5.95
N GLY A 162 -5.35 -7.40 -5.13
CA GLY A 162 -6.09 -8.37 -4.35
C GLY A 162 -6.62 -9.55 -5.16
N SER A 163 -7.31 -10.47 -4.49
CA SER A 163 -8.02 -11.60 -5.11
C SER A 163 -9.50 -11.25 -5.39
N GLY A 164 -10.06 -11.80 -6.47
CA GLY A 164 -11.48 -11.67 -6.84
C GLY A 164 -11.74 -10.82 -8.09
N THR A 165 -12.78 -11.19 -8.84
CA THR A 165 -13.09 -10.62 -10.17
C THR A 165 -13.39 -9.13 -10.16
N SER A 166 -14.13 -8.64 -9.17
CA SER A 166 -14.53 -7.22 -9.09
C SER A 166 -13.33 -6.29 -8.87
N TRP A 167 -12.46 -6.66 -7.93
CA TRP A 167 -11.25 -5.90 -7.59
C TRP A 167 -10.23 -5.92 -8.73
N TYR A 168 -10.11 -7.04 -9.43
CA TYR A 168 -9.30 -7.13 -10.64
C TYR A 168 -9.76 -6.18 -11.75
N VAL A 169 -11.07 -6.19 -12.09
CA VAL A 169 -11.58 -5.30 -13.14
C VAL A 169 -11.35 -3.84 -12.73
N LYS A 170 -11.65 -3.51 -11.48
CA LYS A 170 -11.44 -2.18 -10.92
C LYS A 170 -9.96 -1.75 -10.97
N SER A 171 -9.04 -2.64 -10.61
CA SER A 171 -7.61 -2.34 -10.62
C SER A 171 -7.08 -2.13 -12.04
N LYS A 172 -7.56 -2.89 -13.04
CA LYS A 172 -7.15 -2.71 -14.44
C LYS A 172 -7.67 -1.41 -15.05
N PHE A 173 -8.91 -1.01 -14.76
CA PHE A 173 -9.42 0.31 -15.17
C PHE A 173 -8.66 1.46 -14.49
N SER A 174 -8.40 1.34 -13.19
CA SER A 174 -7.60 2.31 -12.44
C SER A 174 -6.17 2.39 -13.00
N GLY A 175 -5.52 1.25 -13.26
CA GLY A 175 -4.19 1.17 -13.84
C GLY A 175 -4.12 1.77 -15.25
N ALA A 176 -5.14 1.55 -16.09
CA ALA A 176 -5.22 2.21 -17.40
C ALA A 176 -5.29 3.74 -17.28
N TYR A 177 -6.05 4.24 -16.30
CA TYR A 177 -6.09 5.67 -16.00
C TYR A 177 -4.75 6.19 -15.45
N GLN A 178 -4.04 5.41 -14.63
CA GLN A 178 -2.70 5.76 -14.15
C GLN A 178 -1.69 5.85 -15.30
N VAL A 179 -1.71 4.88 -16.24
CA VAL A 179 -0.86 4.93 -17.44
C VAL A 179 -1.18 6.17 -18.27
N TYR A 180 -2.46 6.46 -18.50
CA TYR A 180 -2.88 7.71 -19.15
C TYR A 180 -2.36 8.94 -18.40
N SER A 181 -2.48 8.96 -17.08
CA SER A 181 -2.04 10.08 -16.24
C SER A 181 -0.53 10.31 -16.36
N VAL A 182 0.27 9.25 -16.38
CA VAL A 182 1.72 9.34 -16.58
C VAL A 182 2.05 9.83 -18.00
N LEU A 183 1.44 9.23 -19.04
CA LEU A 183 1.69 9.59 -20.45
C LEU A 183 1.38 11.06 -20.76
N PHE A 184 0.37 11.64 -20.11
CA PHE A 184 -0.05 13.02 -20.31
C PHE A 184 0.37 13.97 -19.17
N ASN A 185 1.23 13.51 -18.25
CA ASN A 185 1.69 14.28 -17.09
C ASN A 185 0.55 14.90 -16.23
N LYS A 186 -0.53 14.13 -16.03
CA LYS A 186 -1.73 14.51 -15.26
C LYS A 186 -1.73 13.86 -13.88
N TYR A 187 -0.73 14.16 -13.06
CA TYR A 187 -0.62 13.65 -11.70
C TYR A 187 0.01 14.68 -10.76
N SER A 188 -0.31 14.58 -9.47
CA SER A 188 0.23 15.44 -8.41
C SER A 188 1.64 15.03 -8.01
N ARG A 189 2.40 15.99 -7.47
CA ARG A 189 3.75 15.76 -6.91
C ARG A 189 3.80 16.40 -5.51
N PRO A 190 3.79 15.62 -4.41
CA PRO A 190 3.77 14.15 -4.37
C PRO A 190 2.43 13.54 -4.76
N ILE A 191 2.44 12.22 -4.99
CA ILE A 191 1.22 11.44 -5.17
C ILE A 191 0.44 11.45 -3.85
N PRO A 192 -0.86 11.84 -3.85
CA PRO A 192 -1.61 12.01 -2.61
C PRO A 192 -1.88 10.68 -1.91
N THR A 193 -1.76 10.70 -0.59
CA THR A 193 -2.15 9.61 0.32
C THR A 193 -3.20 10.12 1.31
N PRO A 194 -4.11 9.25 1.78
CA PRO A 194 -4.19 7.81 1.54
C PRO A 194 -4.79 7.42 0.18
N VAL A 195 -4.48 6.21 -0.30
CA VAL A 195 -5.04 5.66 -1.53
C VAL A 195 -6.54 5.39 -1.32
N LYS A 196 -7.39 6.08 -2.09
CA LYS A 196 -8.86 5.99 -1.93
C LYS A 196 -9.46 4.65 -2.34
N GLU A 197 -8.80 3.94 -3.25
CA GLU A 197 -9.30 2.70 -3.86
C GLU A 197 -8.65 1.43 -3.30
N LEU A 198 -7.93 1.53 -2.18
CA LEU A 198 -7.36 0.35 -1.54
C LEU A 198 -8.48 -0.53 -0.96
N ARG A 199 -8.29 -1.84 -1.02
CA ARG A 199 -9.19 -2.82 -0.42
C ARG A 199 -9.20 -2.66 1.11
N PRO A 200 -10.31 -3.03 1.76
CA PRO A 200 -10.37 -3.13 3.22
C PRO A 200 -9.29 -4.06 3.79
N ALA A 201 -8.92 -3.84 5.06
CA ALA A 201 -7.86 -4.59 5.73
C ALA A 201 -8.14 -6.11 5.77
N GLU A 202 -9.40 -6.53 5.86
CA GLU A 202 -9.83 -7.94 5.87
C GLU A 202 -9.38 -8.67 4.59
N GLY A 203 -9.42 -7.97 3.45
CA GLY A 203 -9.03 -8.51 2.16
C GLY A 203 -7.54 -8.38 1.85
N THR A 204 -6.77 -7.69 2.69
CA THR A 204 -5.35 -7.36 2.43
C THR A 204 -4.46 -7.73 3.62
N CYS A 205 -4.47 -6.94 4.68
CA CYS A 205 -3.66 -7.12 5.88
C CYS A 205 -3.97 -8.45 6.59
N GLU A 206 -5.26 -8.75 6.77
CA GLU A 206 -5.70 -9.89 7.60
C GLU A 206 -5.51 -11.25 6.94
N GLN A 207 -5.17 -11.28 5.66
CA GLN A 207 -4.76 -12.50 4.96
C GLN A 207 -3.42 -13.05 5.49
N CYS A 208 -2.64 -12.21 6.19
CA CYS A 208 -1.37 -12.61 6.81
C CYS A 208 -1.28 -12.22 8.30
N HIS A 209 -2.04 -11.21 8.75
CA HIS A 209 -1.99 -10.64 10.10
C HIS A 209 -3.34 -10.74 10.80
N THR A 210 -3.55 -11.73 11.66
CA THR A 210 -4.86 -11.93 12.31
C THR A 210 -4.99 -11.12 13.61
N PRO A 211 -5.87 -10.08 13.68
CA PRO A 211 -5.97 -9.21 14.84
C PRO A 211 -6.31 -9.92 16.17
N SER A 212 -7.08 -11.00 16.09
CA SER A 212 -7.47 -11.79 17.26
C SER A 212 -6.32 -12.51 17.97
N HIS A 213 -5.14 -12.64 17.32
CA HIS A 213 -3.97 -13.32 17.86
C HIS A 213 -2.90 -12.35 18.40
N PHE A 214 -3.20 -11.06 18.53
CA PHE A 214 -2.27 -10.09 19.09
C PHE A 214 -2.48 -9.99 20.61
N TYR A 215 -1.61 -10.63 21.40
CA TYR A 215 -1.71 -10.63 22.87
C TYR A 215 -0.41 -10.29 23.61
N ASN A 216 0.72 -10.18 22.90
CA ASN A 216 2.01 -9.94 23.53
C ASN A 216 2.32 -8.45 23.66
N GLU A 217 3.07 -8.08 24.69
CA GLU A 217 3.77 -6.81 24.75
C GLU A 217 5.09 -6.92 23.97
N LYS A 218 5.50 -5.84 23.31
CA LYS A 218 6.77 -5.78 22.59
C LYS A 218 7.70 -4.79 23.26
N LYS A 219 8.88 -5.25 23.66
CA LYS A 219 9.96 -4.35 24.06
C LYS A 219 10.47 -3.57 22.86
N VAL A 220 10.52 -2.24 22.99
CA VAL A 220 11.09 -1.33 21.99
C VAL A 220 12.15 -0.48 22.68
N ASP A 221 13.34 -0.44 22.08
CA ASP A 221 14.48 0.31 22.56
C ASP A 221 14.80 1.45 21.58
N HIS A 222 14.95 2.66 22.10
CA HIS A 222 15.36 3.84 21.36
C HIS A 222 16.64 4.41 21.98
N THR A 223 17.58 4.81 21.13
CA THR A 223 18.75 5.59 21.53
C THR A 223 18.69 6.91 20.77
N TYR A 224 18.77 8.03 21.49
CA TYR A 224 18.75 9.37 20.91
C TYR A 224 20.12 10.02 21.09
N PHE A 225 20.44 10.96 20.21
CA PHE A 225 21.65 11.75 20.24
C PHE A 225 21.27 13.22 20.08
N LEU A 226 21.78 14.08 20.97
CA LEU A 226 21.63 15.53 20.83
C LEU A 226 22.48 16.04 19.65
N SER A 227 22.06 17.16 19.07
CA SER A 227 22.80 17.87 18.01
C SER A 227 23.92 18.77 18.59
N ASP A 228 24.63 18.27 19.61
CA ASP A 228 25.77 18.94 20.23
C ASP A 228 27.10 18.35 19.74
N GLU A 229 28.21 18.96 20.14
CA GLU A 229 29.54 18.55 19.70
C GLU A 229 29.85 17.09 20.04
N ASN A 230 29.43 16.65 21.23
CA ASN A 230 29.70 15.31 21.73
C ASN A 230 28.72 14.25 21.23
N ASN A 231 27.68 14.65 20.49
CA ASN A 231 26.53 13.80 20.16
C ASN A 231 26.01 13.09 21.43
N THR A 232 25.67 13.85 22.46
CA THR A 232 25.32 13.33 23.79
C THR A 232 24.16 12.35 23.69
N SER A 233 24.37 11.12 24.17
CA SER A 233 23.40 10.02 24.01
C SER A 233 22.43 9.92 25.17
N SER A 234 21.18 9.59 24.88
CA SER A 234 20.18 9.15 25.85
C SER A 234 19.50 7.87 25.37
N LYS A 235 18.86 7.14 26.28
CA LYS A 235 18.23 5.84 25.98
C LYS A 235 16.83 5.77 26.58
N LEU A 236 15.94 5.09 25.87
CA LEU A 236 14.57 4.84 26.28
C LEU A 236 14.18 3.41 25.94
N SER A 237 13.74 2.64 26.93
CA SER A 237 13.22 1.29 26.77
C SER A 237 11.76 1.26 27.20
N MET A 238 10.90 0.74 26.33
CA MET A 238 9.46 0.72 26.54
C MET A 238 8.91 -0.68 26.30
N LEU A 239 7.82 -1.03 26.99
CA LEU A 239 6.95 -2.14 26.64
C LEU A 239 5.71 -1.56 25.95
N VAL A 240 5.58 -1.80 24.64
CA VAL A 240 4.40 -1.41 23.88
C VAL A 240 3.35 -2.51 24.01
N LYS A 241 2.15 -2.14 24.45
CA LYS A 241 0.99 -3.03 24.60
C LYS A 241 0.38 -3.26 23.23
N ILE A 242 0.96 -4.18 22.46
CA ILE A 242 0.49 -4.49 21.09
C ILE A 242 -0.96 -4.95 21.16
N GLY A 243 -1.23 -5.96 22.01
CA GLY A 243 -2.56 -6.34 22.48
C GLY A 243 -3.65 -6.45 21.41
N GLY A 244 -4.92 -6.46 21.81
CA GLY A 244 -6.09 -6.46 20.92
C GLY A 244 -6.81 -7.79 20.71
N GLY A 245 -6.24 -8.93 21.12
CA GLY A 245 -6.88 -10.25 21.11
C GLY A 245 -7.46 -10.67 22.47
N LYS A 246 -8.27 -11.74 22.48
CA LYS A 246 -8.81 -12.33 23.72
C LYS A 246 -7.70 -13.14 24.39
N SER A 247 -7.19 -12.73 25.54
CA SER A 247 -6.42 -13.65 26.39
C SER A 247 -7.36 -14.71 26.99
N GLU A 248 -6.86 -15.89 27.36
CA GLU A 248 -7.63 -16.89 28.13
C GLU A 248 -8.18 -16.30 29.46
N LEU A 249 -7.61 -15.17 29.90
CA LEU A 249 -7.96 -14.41 31.09
C LEU A 249 -8.98 -13.28 30.84
N GLY A 250 -9.45 -13.11 29.60
CA GLY A 250 -10.62 -12.29 29.27
C GLY A 250 -10.41 -10.78 29.15
N SER A 251 -9.20 -10.25 29.38
CA SER A 251 -8.91 -8.82 29.12
C SER A 251 -8.54 -8.59 27.65
N ILE A 252 -9.22 -7.63 27.02
CA ILE A 252 -8.83 -7.06 25.71
C ILE A 252 -8.15 -5.72 26.03
N GLU A 253 -6.83 -5.73 26.10
CA GLU A 253 -6.02 -4.54 26.35
C GLU A 253 -5.02 -4.32 25.22
N GLY A 254 -4.58 -3.08 25.01
CA GLY A 254 -3.56 -2.69 24.04
C GLY A 254 -4.08 -2.03 22.77
N ILE A 255 -3.15 -1.61 21.92
CA ILE A 255 -3.40 -0.67 20.80
C ILE A 255 -4.25 -1.27 19.68
N HIS A 256 -4.27 -2.60 19.47
CA HIS A 256 -5.15 -3.21 18.46
C HIS A 256 -6.57 -3.48 18.95
N TRP A 257 -6.96 -3.01 20.14
CA TRP A 257 -8.37 -3.02 20.57
C TRP A 257 -9.29 -2.40 19.50
N HIS A 258 -8.78 -1.42 18.75
CA HIS A 258 -9.48 -0.72 17.67
C HIS A 258 -9.89 -1.57 16.48
N VAL A 259 -9.18 -2.68 16.24
CA VAL A 259 -9.42 -3.58 15.11
C VAL A 259 -9.91 -4.96 15.58
N ASN A 260 -10.34 -5.06 16.84
CA ASN A 260 -10.93 -6.28 17.37
C ASN A 260 -12.37 -6.43 16.84
N PRO A 261 -12.77 -7.61 16.32
CA PRO A 261 -14.13 -7.84 15.84
C PRO A 261 -15.26 -7.59 16.86
N ASP A 262 -14.95 -7.63 18.15
CA ASP A 262 -15.91 -7.35 19.24
C ASP A 262 -16.16 -5.85 19.46
N ASN A 263 -15.38 -4.94 18.84
CA ASN A 263 -15.53 -3.49 18.95
C ASN A 263 -15.46 -2.82 17.58
N ILE A 264 -16.56 -2.24 17.12
CA ILE A 264 -16.58 -1.49 15.85
C ILE A 264 -16.38 -0.02 16.15
N ILE A 265 -15.27 0.53 15.66
CA ILE A 265 -14.98 1.95 15.77
C ILE A 265 -15.24 2.62 14.43
N SER A 266 -16.14 3.59 14.43
CA SER A 266 -16.39 4.46 13.28
C SER A 266 -15.89 5.86 13.59
N TYR A 267 -15.32 6.54 12.61
CA TYR A 267 -14.85 7.90 12.78
C TYR A 267 -15.10 8.73 11.52
N ILE A 268 -15.07 10.05 11.69
CA ILE A 268 -15.18 11.00 10.58
C ILE A 268 -13.97 11.90 10.61
N TYR A 269 -13.46 12.20 9.41
CA TYR A 269 -12.34 13.08 9.21
C TYR A 269 -12.74 14.36 8.46
N THR A 270 -12.01 15.45 8.68
CA THR A 270 -12.24 16.76 8.04
C THR A 270 -11.20 17.13 6.98
N ASP A 271 -10.02 16.52 7.01
CA ASP A 271 -8.92 16.77 6.08
C ASP A 271 -8.65 15.58 5.14
N GLU A 272 -8.04 15.82 3.99
CA GLU A 272 -7.78 14.76 3.00
C GLU A 272 -6.83 13.66 3.50
N ARG A 273 -5.94 13.98 4.45
CA ARG A 273 -4.95 13.05 5.02
C ARG A 273 -5.49 12.26 6.21
N ARG A 274 -6.72 12.55 6.65
CA ARG A 274 -7.40 11.93 7.80
C ARG A 274 -6.66 12.17 9.11
N LEU A 275 -6.02 13.31 9.28
CA LEU A 275 -5.31 13.69 10.51
C LEU A 275 -6.23 14.34 11.54
N GLU A 276 -7.29 15.00 11.12
CA GLU A 276 -8.28 15.62 11.99
C GLU A 276 -9.52 14.75 12.10
N ILE A 277 -9.79 14.27 13.31
CA ILE A 277 -10.92 13.37 13.59
C ILE A 277 -11.79 14.07 14.64
N PRO A 278 -12.81 14.85 14.26
CA PRO A 278 -13.66 15.53 15.25
C PRO A 278 -14.71 14.63 15.92
N TRP A 279 -14.98 13.45 15.34
CA TRP A 279 -16.09 12.59 15.75
C TRP A 279 -15.68 11.12 15.70
N VAL A 280 -15.98 10.39 16.78
CA VAL A 280 -15.72 8.96 16.92
C VAL A 280 -16.93 8.28 17.54
N LYS A 281 -17.33 7.13 17.00
CA LYS A 281 -18.34 6.25 17.59
C LYS A 281 -17.76 4.88 17.85
N VAL A 282 -17.91 4.42 19.08
CA VAL A 282 -17.61 3.07 19.52
C VAL A 282 -18.91 2.29 19.61
N THR A 283 -18.98 1.15 18.93
CA THR A 283 -20.08 0.18 19.06
C THR A 283 -19.52 -1.09 19.67
N SER A 284 -19.91 -1.40 20.90
CA SER A 284 -19.47 -2.62 21.58
C SER A 284 -20.24 -3.86 21.12
N LYS A 285 -19.75 -5.04 21.50
CA LYS A 285 -20.34 -6.35 21.17
C LYS A 285 -21.82 -6.51 21.52
N ASP A 286 -22.29 -5.86 22.58
CA ASP A 286 -23.69 -5.84 23.02
C ASP A 286 -24.56 -4.86 22.21
N GLY A 287 -23.98 -4.16 21.23
CA GLY A 287 -24.65 -3.17 20.40
C GLY A 287 -24.75 -1.79 21.03
N LYS A 288 -24.16 -1.56 22.22
CA LYS A 288 -24.16 -0.25 22.85
C LYS A 288 -23.26 0.72 22.08
N GLU A 289 -23.84 1.84 21.67
CA GLU A 289 -23.11 2.91 21.00
C GLU A 289 -22.68 3.99 22.00
N THR A 290 -21.44 4.46 21.88
CA THR A 290 -20.94 5.66 22.58
C THR A 290 -20.27 6.56 21.56
N ILE A 291 -20.73 7.82 21.51
CA ILE A 291 -20.22 8.83 20.58
C ILE A 291 -19.35 9.82 21.36
N PHE A 292 -18.18 10.12 20.83
CA PHE A 292 -17.24 11.10 21.35
C PHE A 292 -17.04 12.21 20.32
N ARG A 293 -16.97 13.45 20.81
CA ARG A 293 -16.77 14.64 19.97
C ARG A 293 -15.60 15.45 20.50
N ASP A 294 -14.75 15.95 19.61
CA ASP A 294 -13.68 16.88 19.97
C ASP A 294 -14.29 18.24 20.35
N LYS A 295 -14.09 18.65 21.61
CA LYS A 295 -14.55 19.93 22.14
C LYS A 295 -13.93 21.14 21.45
N ARG A 296 -12.75 21.01 20.84
CA ARG A 296 -12.01 22.11 20.20
C ARG A 296 -12.57 22.48 18.82
N LEU A 297 -13.08 21.48 18.09
CA LEU A 297 -13.48 21.62 16.69
C LEU A 297 -14.97 22.01 16.50
N GLN A 298 -15.74 22.14 17.59
CA GLN A 298 -17.17 22.52 17.57
C GLN A 298 -17.99 21.79 16.48
N PHE A 299 -17.86 20.47 16.42
CA PHE A 299 -18.51 19.65 15.39
C PHE A 299 -20.03 19.54 15.62
N ASP A 300 -20.83 19.92 14.63
CA ASP A 300 -22.29 19.73 14.61
C ASP A 300 -22.64 18.47 13.81
N ASP A 301 -23.32 17.53 14.46
CA ASP A 301 -23.81 16.28 13.85
C ASP A 301 -24.70 16.52 12.62
N LYS A 302 -25.34 17.69 12.50
CA LYS A 302 -26.13 18.03 11.29
C LYS A 302 -25.27 18.18 10.04
N ASN A 303 -23.97 18.47 10.20
CA ASN A 303 -22.99 18.63 9.13
C ASN A 303 -22.19 17.34 8.86
N LEU A 304 -22.68 16.18 9.32
CA LEU A 304 -22.10 14.87 9.06
C LEU A 304 -21.99 14.58 7.55
N ASN A 305 -20.81 14.77 6.96
CA ASN A 305 -20.53 14.27 5.63
C ASN A 305 -20.34 12.74 5.70
N ARG A 306 -21.34 12.00 5.23
CA ARG A 306 -21.30 10.53 5.19
C ARG A 306 -20.21 9.97 4.28
N GLU A 307 -19.68 10.75 3.33
CA GLU A 307 -18.56 10.32 2.49
C GLU A 307 -17.24 10.21 3.28
N ASN A 308 -17.12 10.95 4.39
CA ASN A 308 -15.95 10.93 5.26
C ASN A 308 -16.09 9.95 6.43
N LEU A 309 -17.22 9.23 6.53
CA LEU A 309 -17.42 8.20 7.53
C LEU A 309 -16.63 6.94 7.16
N ARG A 310 -15.76 6.50 8.07
CA ARG A 310 -15.02 5.24 7.94
C ARG A 310 -15.20 4.38 9.18
N VAL A 311 -15.12 3.07 8.96
CA VAL A 311 -14.81 2.11 10.02
C VAL A 311 -13.30 2.03 10.13
N MET A 312 -12.78 2.11 11.35
CA MET A 312 -11.35 2.05 11.63
C MET A 312 -10.82 0.66 11.29
N ASP A 313 -9.77 0.63 10.48
CA ASP A 313 -9.10 -0.60 10.06
C ASP A 313 -7.57 -0.51 10.26
N CYS A 314 -6.84 -1.55 9.86
CA CYS A 314 -5.39 -1.58 10.02
C CYS A 314 -4.67 -0.40 9.33
N ILE A 315 -5.15 0.08 8.18
CA ILE A 315 -4.45 1.12 7.40
C ILE A 315 -4.65 2.51 7.99
N ASP A 316 -5.63 2.73 8.86
CA ASP A 316 -5.80 4.02 9.51
C ASP A 316 -4.65 4.32 10.50
N CYS A 317 -3.99 3.28 11.03
CA CYS A 317 -2.79 3.37 11.87
C CYS A 317 -1.51 2.95 11.13
N HIS A 318 -1.53 1.80 10.43
CA HIS A 318 -0.42 1.32 9.60
C HIS A 318 -0.54 1.85 8.17
N ASN A 319 -0.58 3.17 8.02
CA ASN A 319 -0.87 3.83 6.74
C ASN A 319 0.28 3.79 5.72
N ARG A 320 1.49 3.40 6.14
CA ARG A 320 2.65 3.15 5.25
C ARG A 320 3.41 1.87 5.64
N PRO A 321 2.81 0.68 5.49
CA PRO A 321 3.41 -0.57 5.98
C PRO A 321 4.60 -1.06 5.12
N SER A 322 4.71 -0.59 3.88
CA SER A 322 5.76 -1.00 2.94
C SER A 322 6.52 0.17 2.30
N HIS A 323 5.93 1.35 2.21
CA HIS A 323 6.56 2.49 1.54
C HIS A 323 7.08 3.51 2.55
N ILE A 324 7.94 3.08 3.47
CA ILE A 324 8.33 3.90 4.63
C ILE A 324 9.39 4.93 4.22
N TYR A 325 9.11 6.22 4.46
CA TYR A 325 10.12 7.28 4.41
C TYR A 325 10.53 7.63 5.84
N HIS A 326 11.82 7.48 6.14
CA HIS A 326 12.37 7.65 7.46
C HIS A 326 12.81 9.10 7.70
N GLN A 327 12.48 9.61 8.89
CA GLN A 327 12.92 10.92 9.35
C GLN A 327 14.45 10.91 9.54
N PRO A 328 15.16 11.98 9.13
CA PRO A 328 16.62 12.01 9.19
C PRO A 328 17.12 11.93 10.62
N ASP A 329 16.42 12.59 11.55
CA ASP A 329 16.72 12.49 12.98
C ASP A 329 16.71 11.02 13.46
N LYS A 330 15.64 10.28 13.16
CA LYS A 330 15.50 8.86 13.50
C LYS A 330 16.58 8.00 12.85
N SER A 331 16.83 8.17 11.55
CA SER A 331 17.83 7.39 10.81
C SER A 331 19.25 7.61 11.33
N ILE A 332 19.63 8.86 11.60
CA ILE A 332 20.97 9.17 12.11
C ILE A 332 21.14 8.65 13.54
N ASN A 333 20.12 8.75 14.40
CA ASN A 333 20.14 8.17 15.74
C ASN A 333 20.41 6.65 15.70
N GLU A 334 19.70 5.93 14.83
CA GLU A 334 19.89 4.49 14.65
C GLU A 334 21.32 4.16 14.20
N LEU A 335 21.85 4.87 13.22
CA LEU A 335 23.19 4.63 12.68
C LEU A 335 24.31 4.96 13.67
N LEU A 336 24.16 6.01 14.48
CA LEU A 336 25.07 6.34 15.58
C LEU A 336 25.03 5.28 16.68
N SER A 337 23.84 4.81 17.05
CA SER A 337 23.69 3.75 18.06
C SER A 337 24.35 2.42 17.66
N LYS A 338 24.38 2.14 16.35
CA LYS A 338 25.04 0.95 15.77
C LYS A 338 26.53 1.17 15.48
N ASN A 339 27.08 2.35 15.75
CA ASN A 339 28.43 2.78 15.39
C ASN A 339 28.75 2.61 13.89
N ILE A 340 27.75 2.68 13.01
CA ILE A 340 27.95 2.73 11.55
C ILE A 340 28.48 4.10 11.16
N ILE A 341 27.98 5.15 11.83
CA ILE A 341 28.58 6.49 11.84
C ILE A 341 29.40 6.60 13.13
N ASP A 342 30.66 7.03 13.03
CA ASP A 342 31.52 7.27 14.19
C ASP A 342 31.00 8.46 15.01
N LYS A 343 30.36 8.17 16.15
CA LYS A 343 29.81 9.18 17.07
C LYS A 343 30.85 10.08 17.72
N SER A 344 32.14 9.76 17.62
CA SER A 344 33.22 10.64 18.10
C SER A 344 33.58 11.75 17.11
N LEU A 345 32.94 11.77 15.92
CA LEU A 345 33.01 12.91 15.00
C LEU A 345 32.16 14.07 15.55
N PRO A 346 32.78 15.24 15.82
CA PRO A 346 32.08 16.39 16.39
C PRO A 346 30.88 16.83 15.53
N TYR A 347 29.72 17.04 16.15
CA TYR A 347 28.49 17.50 15.48
C TYR A 347 27.99 16.63 14.31
N ILE A 348 28.47 15.39 14.15
CA ILE A 348 28.07 14.54 13.02
C ILE A 348 26.56 14.34 12.96
N LYS A 349 25.88 14.30 14.12
CA LYS A 349 24.42 14.27 14.21
C LYS A 349 23.79 15.50 13.54
N SER A 350 24.24 16.69 13.95
CA SER A 350 23.69 17.97 13.49
C SER A 350 23.89 18.15 12.00
N ILE A 351 25.14 18.06 11.52
CA ILE A 351 25.46 18.29 10.12
C ILE A 351 24.78 17.27 9.21
N SER A 352 24.64 16.01 9.64
CA SER A 352 23.95 14.98 8.84
C SER A 352 22.47 15.26 8.68
N VAL A 353 21.79 15.72 9.74
CA VAL A 353 20.36 16.08 9.67
C VAL A 353 20.18 17.34 8.82
N GLU A 354 21.03 18.35 9.00
CA GLU A 354 21.00 19.59 8.23
C GLU A 354 21.10 19.34 6.72
N VAL A 355 22.13 18.60 6.28
CA VAL A 355 22.34 18.38 4.84
C VAL A 355 21.29 17.46 4.19
N LEU A 356 20.59 16.63 4.98
CA LEU A 356 19.46 15.82 4.50
C LEU A 356 18.19 16.65 4.33
N GLU A 357 18.03 17.69 5.14
CA GLU A 357 16.86 18.59 5.17
C GLU A 357 17.01 19.81 4.26
N ASP A 358 18.18 20.00 3.67
CA ASP A 358 18.44 21.00 2.66
C ASP A 358 17.59 20.82 1.40
N LYS A 359 17.32 21.94 0.73
CA LYS A 359 16.58 21.96 -0.54
C LYS A 359 17.51 21.67 -1.71
N TYR A 360 17.19 20.62 -2.46
CA TYR A 360 17.86 20.25 -3.71
C TYR A 360 16.83 20.07 -4.82
N GLU A 361 17.20 20.40 -6.05
CA GLU A 361 16.33 20.24 -7.23
C GLU A 361 16.44 18.84 -7.83
N THR A 362 17.61 18.20 -7.71
CA THR A 362 17.86 16.87 -8.28
C THR A 362 18.61 15.97 -7.31
N LYS A 363 18.43 14.65 -7.47
CA LYS A 363 19.18 13.64 -6.73
C LYS A 363 20.69 13.80 -6.89
N LYS A 364 21.17 14.11 -8.09
CA LYS A 364 22.60 14.32 -8.34
C LYS A 364 23.14 15.51 -7.56
N GLN A 365 22.46 16.66 -7.63
CA GLN A 365 22.82 17.86 -6.89
C GLN A 365 22.85 17.60 -5.38
N ALA A 366 21.88 16.85 -4.85
CA ALA A 366 21.85 16.49 -3.44
C ALA A 366 23.06 15.65 -3.02
N LEU A 367 23.41 14.63 -3.80
CA LEU A 367 24.54 13.75 -3.47
C LEU A 367 25.89 14.50 -3.50
N GLU A 368 26.07 15.41 -4.46
CA GLU A 368 27.26 16.27 -4.55
C GLU A 368 27.26 17.34 -3.43
N GLY A 369 26.11 17.94 -3.14
CA GLY A 369 25.95 18.95 -2.10
C GLY A 369 26.17 18.42 -0.69
N ILE A 370 25.65 17.22 -0.37
CA ILE A 370 25.89 16.53 0.91
C ILE A 370 27.39 16.29 1.10
N GLU A 371 28.07 15.79 0.06
CA GLU A 371 29.51 15.51 0.11
C GLU A 371 30.32 16.78 0.35
N GLN A 372 30.01 17.83 -0.41
CA GLN A 372 30.68 19.12 -0.27
C GLN A 372 30.45 19.73 1.11
N LYS A 373 29.21 19.86 1.56
CA LYS A 373 28.88 20.53 2.84
C LYS A 373 29.49 19.83 4.05
N ILE A 374 29.44 18.49 4.10
CA ILE A 374 30.07 17.74 5.19
C ILE A 374 31.59 17.93 5.15
N SER A 375 32.21 17.85 3.97
CA SER A 375 33.65 18.05 3.83
C SER A 375 34.08 19.46 4.26
N ASP A 376 33.39 20.48 3.76
CA ASP A 376 33.67 21.89 4.04
C ASP A 376 33.51 22.22 5.54
N PHE A 377 32.49 21.63 6.19
CA PHE A 377 32.27 21.77 7.63
C PHE A 377 33.49 21.27 8.44
N TYR A 378 33.98 20.07 8.15
CA TYR A 378 35.12 19.52 8.90
C TYR A 378 36.45 20.16 8.51
N GLN A 379 36.67 20.53 7.24
CA GLN A 379 37.87 21.24 6.83
C GLN A 379 37.97 22.62 7.52
N SER A 380 36.84 23.32 7.66
CA SER A 380 36.81 24.67 8.22
C SER A 380 36.87 24.67 9.76
N ASN A 381 36.11 23.80 10.41
CA ASN A 381 35.96 23.81 11.87
C ASN A 381 36.92 22.85 12.59
N TYR A 382 37.33 21.75 11.95
CA TYR A 382 38.15 20.70 12.54
C TYR A 382 39.26 20.20 11.60
N PRO A 383 40.17 21.07 11.10
CA PRO A 383 41.13 20.73 10.05
C PRO A 383 42.08 19.57 10.40
N GLU A 384 42.51 19.47 11.66
CA GLU A 384 43.38 18.37 12.10
C GLU A 384 42.61 17.03 12.21
N LEU A 385 41.35 17.08 12.61
CA LEU A 385 40.48 15.90 12.61
C LEU A 385 40.15 15.47 11.17
N TYR A 386 39.97 16.42 10.24
CA TYR A 386 39.78 16.10 8.83
C TYR A 386 40.99 15.35 8.24
N LYS A 387 42.22 15.75 8.59
CA LYS A 387 43.45 15.04 8.15
C LYS A 387 43.58 13.64 8.77
N THR A 388 43.25 13.50 10.05
CA THR A 388 43.49 12.25 10.80
C THR A 388 42.34 11.25 10.70
N LYS A 389 41.10 11.72 10.52
CA LYS A 389 39.87 10.94 10.42
C LYS A 389 39.13 11.12 9.09
N GLY A 390 39.84 11.50 8.03
CA GLY A 390 39.24 11.73 6.71
C GLY A 390 38.46 10.52 6.18
N ASP A 391 38.94 9.30 6.44
CA ASP A 391 38.26 8.07 6.04
C ASP A 391 36.93 7.86 6.79
N GLN A 392 36.88 8.16 8.08
CA GLN A 392 35.65 8.08 8.88
C GLN A 392 34.62 9.12 8.42
N ILE A 393 35.07 10.35 8.13
CA ILE A 393 34.20 11.41 7.60
C ILE A 393 33.64 11.00 6.24
N LYS A 394 34.48 10.45 5.35
CA LYS A 394 34.06 9.97 4.04
C LYS A 394 33.06 8.81 4.17
N SER A 395 33.32 7.86 5.07
CA SER A 395 32.41 6.75 5.34
C SER A 395 31.05 7.25 5.84
N ALA A 396 31.04 8.18 6.80
CA ALA A 396 29.82 8.81 7.30
C ALA A 396 29.06 9.55 6.19
N THR A 397 29.78 10.31 5.36
CA THR A 397 29.22 11.03 4.20
C THR A 397 28.52 10.08 3.22
N GLU A 398 29.14 8.95 2.88
CA GLU A 398 28.53 7.94 2.01
C GLU A 398 27.29 7.28 2.62
N VAL A 399 27.25 7.13 3.95
CA VAL A 399 26.05 6.67 4.66
C VAL A 399 24.94 7.71 4.58
N VAL A 400 25.24 9.00 4.79
CA VAL A 400 24.25 10.10 4.68
C VAL A 400 23.69 10.18 3.25
N LYS A 401 24.55 10.08 2.23
CA LYS A 401 24.14 10.00 0.82
C LYS A 401 23.19 8.84 0.54
N LYS A 402 23.41 7.67 1.16
CA LYS A 402 22.50 6.51 1.05
C LYS A 402 21.16 6.76 1.71
N ILE A 403 21.12 7.46 2.86
CA ILE A 403 19.86 7.87 3.50
C ILE A 403 19.08 8.77 2.55
N TYR A 404 19.74 9.80 1.99
CA TYR A 404 19.11 10.72 1.05
C TYR A 404 18.49 9.97 -0.13
N ALA A 405 19.29 9.14 -0.81
CA ALA A 405 18.90 8.42 -2.01
C ALA A 405 17.73 7.44 -1.81
N ARG A 406 17.42 7.05 -0.57
CA ARG A 406 16.32 6.17 -0.21
C ARG A 406 15.05 6.91 0.22
N ASN A 407 15.19 8.13 0.73
CA ASN A 407 14.08 8.82 1.42
C ASN A 407 13.64 10.12 0.76
N TYR A 408 14.44 10.71 -0.12
CA TYR A 408 14.18 12.02 -0.71
C TYR A 408 14.21 11.95 -2.23
N PHE A 409 13.12 12.41 -2.85
CA PHE A 409 12.94 12.40 -4.29
C PHE A 409 12.43 13.77 -4.76
N PRO A 410 13.34 14.75 -4.98
CA PRO A 410 12.96 16.13 -5.29
C PRO A 410 12.01 16.28 -6.47
N TYR A 411 12.20 15.50 -7.53
CA TYR A 411 11.39 15.57 -8.75
C TYR A 411 9.94 15.08 -8.55
N MET A 412 9.66 14.36 -7.46
CA MET A 412 8.31 13.95 -7.04
C MET A 412 7.82 14.67 -5.79
N ASN A 413 8.60 15.59 -5.19
CA ASN A 413 8.32 16.17 -3.87
C ASN A 413 7.99 15.11 -2.81
N ALA A 414 8.68 13.95 -2.87
CA ALA A 414 8.43 12.82 -1.99
C ALA A 414 9.51 12.73 -0.91
N ASP A 415 9.08 12.85 0.34
CA ASP A 415 9.88 12.73 1.55
C ASP A 415 8.97 12.40 2.75
N TRP A 416 9.57 12.22 3.93
CA TRP A 416 8.85 11.88 5.16
C TRP A 416 7.84 12.96 5.62
N LYS A 417 8.03 14.24 5.26
CA LYS A 417 7.15 15.34 5.70
C LYS A 417 5.81 15.32 4.96
N HIS A 418 5.82 14.86 3.72
CA HIS A 418 4.61 14.77 2.91
C HIS A 418 3.79 13.50 3.20
N PHE A 419 4.40 12.53 3.88
CA PHE A 419 3.87 11.19 4.04
C PHE A 419 3.90 10.76 5.52
N PRO A 420 2.94 11.23 6.33
CA PRO A 420 2.88 10.91 7.74
C PRO A 420 2.74 9.40 7.96
N ASP A 421 3.36 8.88 9.02
CA ASP A 421 3.23 7.51 9.50
C ASP A 421 2.58 7.52 10.90
N ASN A 422 1.40 6.90 11.01
CA ASN A 422 0.53 7.02 12.19
C ASN A 422 0.83 5.99 13.30
N ILE A 423 1.91 5.20 13.19
CA ILE A 423 2.30 4.21 14.21
C ILE A 423 3.00 4.80 15.45
N SER A 424 3.24 6.12 15.46
CA SER A 424 3.93 6.83 16.56
C SER A 424 3.36 8.23 16.73
N HIS A 425 3.72 8.91 17.83
CA HIS A 425 3.25 10.27 18.13
C HIS A 425 4.40 11.30 18.27
N VAL A 426 5.56 11.03 17.65
CA VAL A 426 6.74 11.92 17.71
C VAL A 426 6.77 12.88 16.53
N TYR A 427 6.77 12.35 15.31
CA TYR A 427 6.88 13.12 14.07
C TYR A 427 5.53 13.36 13.39
N THR A 428 4.48 12.67 13.84
CA THR A 428 3.09 12.81 13.38
C THR A 428 2.17 12.67 14.60
N PRO A 429 0.89 13.11 14.53
CA PRO A 429 -0.01 12.98 15.67
C PRO A 429 -0.36 11.52 16.02
N GLY A 430 -0.34 10.61 15.04
CA GLY A 430 -0.62 9.17 15.24
C GLY A 430 -1.92 8.90 15.99
N CYS A 431 -1.82 8.23 17.15
CA CYS A 431 -2.96 7.91 18.01
C CYS A 431 -3.58 9.17 18.68
N PHE A 432 -2.82 10.25 18.85
CA PHE A 432 -3.32 11.49 19.46
C PHE A 432 -4.31 12.25 18.59
N ARG A 433 -4.61 11.77 17.37
CA ARG A 433 -5.77 12.24 16.59
C ARG A 433 -7.10 12.02 17.33
N CYS A 434 -7.17 11.00 18.19
CA CYS A 434 -8.32 10.73 19.06
C CYS A 434 -7.95 10.72 20.55
N HIS A 435 -6.74 10.31 20.90
CA HIS A 435 -6.25 10.19 22.29
C HIS A 435 -5.63 11.49 22.81
N ASP A 436 -6.30 12.61 22.61
CA ASP A 436 -5.83 13.95 22.96
C ASP A 436 -6.39 14.49 24.28
N GLY A 437 -7.33 13.77 24.90
CA GLY A 437 -8.04 14.23 26.09
C GLY A 437 -9.11 15.29 25.82
N ASN A 438 -9.50 15.53 24.57
CA ASN A 438 -10.56 16.47 24.18
C ASN A 438 -11.83 15.80 23.65
N HIS A 439 -11.74 14.52 23.27
CA HIS A 439 -12.86 13.73 22.79
C HIS A 439 -13.78 13.27 23.92
N VAL A 440 -14.96 13.87 24.02
CA VAL A 440 -15.89 13.67 25.13
C VAL A 440 -17.26 13.23 24.62
N SER A 441 -17.87 12.28 25.33
CA SER A 441 -19.23 11.82 25.08
C SER A 441 -20.28 12.63 25.85
N GLU A 442 -21.55 12.46 25.49
CA GLU A 442 -22.67 13.13 26.16
C GLU A 442 -22.82 12.73 27.64
N ASP A 443 -22.47 11.49 27.99
CA ASP A 443 -22.43 11.01 29.38
C ASP A 443 -21.12 11.37 30.12
N GLY A 444 -20.27 12.21 29.51
CA GLY A 444 -19.07 12.76 30.13
C GLY A 444 -17.85 11.84 30.11
N LYS A 445 -17.89 10.70 29.41
CA LYS A 445 -16.71 9.86 29.20
C LYS A 445 -15.71 10.56 28.30
N LEU A 446 -14.44 10.30 28.55
CA LEU A 446 -13.33 10.91 27.84
C LEU A 446 -12.47 9.83 27.19
N ILE A 447 -12.04 10.05 25.94
CA ILE A 447 -10.94 9.27 25.36
C ILE A 447 -9.64 9.72 26.02
N SER A 448 -9.04 8.83 26.80
CA SER A 448 -7.87 9.13 27.63
C SER A 448 -6.62 9.44 26.79
N LYS A 449 -5.81 10.40 27.28
CA LYS A 449 -4.44 10.72 26.83
C LYS A 449 -3.37 10.01 27.69
N ASP A 450 -3.75 9.10 28.57
CA ASP A 450 -2.79 8.40 29.43
C ASP A 450 -1.84 7.50 28.62
N CYS A 451 -0.54 7.84 28.62
CA CYS A 451 0.50 7.11 27.90
C CYS A 451 0.54 5.62 28.31
N ASN A 452 0.27 5.32 29.58
CA ASN A 452 0.35 3.96 30.13
C ASN A 452 -0.74 3.02 29.58
N SER A 453 -1.75 3.57 28.91
CA SER A 453 -2.75 2.78 28.17
C SER A 453 -2.15 2.11 26.93
N CYS A 454 -1.10 2.70 26.33
CA CYS A 454 -0.48 2.21 25.09
C CYS A 454 0.89 1.57 25.33
N HIS A 455 1.72 2.16 26.20
CA HIS A 455 3.05 1.65 26.49
C HIS A 455 3.54 2.05 27.88
N LEU A 456 4.44 1.25 28.45
CA LEU A 456 5.12 1.55 29.72
C LEU A 456 6.59 1.85 29.45
N ILE A 457 7.08 2.99 29.93
CA ILE A 457 8.52 3.28 29.91
C ILE A 457 9.15 2.54 31.08
N ILE A 458 9.87 1.46 30.78
CA ILE A 458 10.45 0.59 31.81
C ILE A 458 11.87 1.00 32.21
N SER A 459 12.58 1.69 31.33
CA SER A 459 13.90 2.24 31.63
C SER A 459 14.20 3.45 30.77
N GLN A 460 14.91 4.44 31.33
CA GLN A 460 15.41 5.59 30.59
C GLN A 460 16.74 6.07 31.16
N THR A 461 17.66 6.46 30.29
CA THR A 461 18.92 7.12 30.64
C THR A 461 18.90 8.52 30.07
N ASP A 462 19.04 9.54 30.93
CA ASP A 462 19.07 10.94 30.50
C ASP A 462 20.41 11.35 29.88
N SER A 463 20.51 12.59 29.39
CA SER A 463 21.72 13.15 28.78
C SER A 463 22.90 13.29 29.75
N LYS A 464 22.67 13.19 31.07
CA LYS A 464 23.71 13.18 32.11
C LYS A 464 24.18 11.76 32.44
N GLY A 465 23.62 10.74 31.79
CA GLY A 465 23.94 9.33 32.03
C GLY A 465 23.23 8.74 33.25
N ILE A 466 22.26 9.43 33.84
CA ILE A 466 21.50 8.92 34.98
C ILE A 466 20.46 7.93 34.46
N ASN A 467 20.58 6.67 34.87
CA ASN A 467 19.65 5.63 34.50
C ASN A 467 18.54 5.46 35.55
N GLN A 468 17.30 5.35 35.08
CA GLN A 468 16.11 5.06 35.87
C GLN A 468 15.42 3.83 35.32
N THR A 469 14.87 3.00 36.20
CA THR A 469 14.15 1.77 35.84
C THR A 469 12.95 1.61 36.76
N ASP A 470 11.77 1.39 36.18
CA ASP A 470 10.56 1.05 36.90
C ASP A 470 9.64 0.23 35.99
N LEU A 471 9.36 -1.01 36.38
CA LEU A 471 8.50 -1.91 35.60
C LEU A 471 7.03 -1.50 35.65
N SER A 472 6.63 -0.65 36.61
CA SER A 472 5.28 -0.07 36.68
C SER A 472 5.11 1.16 35.78
N GLY A 473 6.18 1.63 35.14
CA GLY A 473 6.17 2.73 34.19
C GLY A 473 6.75 4.03 34.77
N LEU A 474 7.68 4.62 34.03
CA LEU A 474 8.29 5.91 34.33
C LEU A 474 7.57 7.04 33.59
N LYS A 475 7.59 8.24 34.18
CA LYS A 475 7.29 9.48 33.42
C LYS A 475 8.38 9.72 32.39
N PHE A 476 7.98 10.04 31.17
CA PHE A 476 8.92 10.38 30.09
C PHE A 476 9.78 11.59 30.47
N LYS A 477 11.08 11.51 30.21
CA LYS A 477 12.00 12.65 30.23
C LYS A 477 12.56 12.86 28.84
N HIS A 478 12.47 14.10 28.37
CA HIS A 478 13.01 14.45 27.09
C HIS A 478 14.54 14.51 27.12
N PRO A 479 15.26 14.05 26.07
CA PRO A 479 16.73 14.07 26.03
C PRO A 479 17.38 15.44 26.26
N ASN A 480 16.71 16.50 25.83
CA ASN A 480 17.12 17.88 26.06
C ASN A 480 16.47 18.44 27.34
N ASP A 481 17.27 18.55 28.40
CA ASP A 481 16.86 19.04 29.73
C ASP A 481 16.51 20.54 29.74
N ASN A 482 16.90 21.30 28.72
CA ASN A 482 16.73 22.76 28.68
C ASN A 482 15.33 23.21 28.25
N LEU A 483 14.44 22.27 27.92
CA LEU A 483 13.08 22.58 27.44
C LEU A 483 12.08 22.85 28.59
N GLY A 484 12.41 22.54 29.85
CA GLY A 484 11.57 22.88 31.01
C GLY A 484 10.13 22.34 30.92
N LYS A 485 9.16 23.13 31.41
CA LYS A 485 7.71 22.79 31.42
C LYS A 485 7.05 22.73 30.04
N SER A 486 7.74 23.18 28.98
CA SER A 486 7.16 23.25 27.63
C SER A 486 6.69 21.89 27.10
N ILE A 487 7.23 20.79 27.60
CA ILE A 487 6.91 19.44 27.10
C ILE A 487 5.56 18.94 27.64
N GLU A 488 5.11 19.43 28.80
CA GLU A 488 3.84 19.00 29.39
C GLU A 488 2.62 19.60 28.65
N ASP A 489 2.81 20.79 28.06
CA ASP A 489 1.74 21.56 27.41
C ASP A 489 1.75 21.46 25.86
N HIS A 490 2.78 20.85 25.27
CA HIS A 490 2.95 20.74 23.82
C HIS A 490 2.98 19.29 23.33
N LEU A 491 2.59 19.09 22.06
CA LEU A 491 2.79 17.80 21.39
C LEU A 491 4.22 17.70 20.87
N CYS A 492 4.75 16.48 20.78
CA CYS A 492 6.08 16.24 20.21
C CYS A 492 6.15 16.80 18.77
N THR A 493 5.06 16.68 18.02
CA THR A 493 4.90 17.16 16.64
C THR A 493 5.06 18.67 16.49
N ASP A 494 4.84 19.46 17.55
CA ASP A 494 4.96 20.91 17.48
C ASP A 494 6.40 21.34 17.15
N CYS A 495 7.38 20.53 17.57
CA CYS A 495 8.82 20.71 17.36
C CYS A 495 9.45 19.69 16.42
N HIS A 496 8.94 18.46 16.38
CA HIS A 496 9.50 17.35 15.61
C HIS A 496 8.71 17.03 14.33
N GLY A 497 7.50 17.56 14.16
CA GLY A 497 6.66 17.31 12.99
C GLY A 497 7.25 17.89 11.71
N GLY A 498 6.85 17.34 10.57
CA GLY A 498 7.20 17.92 9.27
C GLY A 498 6.46 19.24 9.07
N ASP A 499 7.12 20.28 8.55
CA ASP A 499 6.51 21.62 8.34
C ASP A 499 5.22 21.61 7.49
N ALA A 500 4.97 20.54 6.73
CA ALA A 500 3.73 20.32 5.97
C ALA A 500 2.47 20.10 6.85
N GLU A 501 2.63 20.01 8.18
CA GLU A 501 1.58 19.68 9.14
C GLU A 501 1.01 20.90 9.91
N ARG A 502 1.29 22.14 9.48
CA ARG A 502 0.67 23.33 10.09
C ARG A 502 -0.51 23.84 9.25
N PRO A 503 -1.76 23.43 9.54
CA PRO A 503 -2.92 24.12 8.99
C PRO A 503 -2.91 25.58 9.48
N GLY A 504 -2.95 26.55 8.56
CA GLY A 504 -3.10 27.98 8.90
C GLY A 504 -1.87 28.88 8.76
N ARG A 505 -0.88 28.56 7.92
CA ARG A 505 0.10 29.54 7.43
C ARG A 505 0.13 29.57 5.89
N ASP A 506 -0.93 30.12 5.32
CA ASP A 506 -0.85 30.87 4.05
C ASP A 506 -0.89 32.37 4.38
#